data_AF-A0A355SZA9-F1
#
_entry.id   AF-A0A355SZA9-F1
#
_cell.length_a   1.000
_cell.length_b   1.000
_cell.length_c   1.000
_cell.angle_alpha   90.00
_cell.angle_beta   90.00
_cell.angle_gamma   90.00
#
_symmetry.space_group_name_H-M   'P 1'
#
loop_
_entity.id
_entity.type
_entity.pdbx_description
1 polymer ?
#
loop_
_entity_poly.entity_id
_entity_poly.type
_entity_poly.pdbx_seq_one_letter_code
_entity_poly.pdbx_strand_id
1 'polypeptide(L)'
;MEPTFVARIIFSLIAIAISIGPMVADFNKTHATNPLWTPHARFHVVWQVLTQAGVSMIILTLLWLPAADQITHTWIAVCLLYVWFIAFYATLASMSLFEGSLKDVNGIKP
;
A
#
# COMPACT_ATOMS: atom_id res chain seq x y z
N MET A 1 10.99 24.59 14.57
CA MET A 1 10.25 23.43 14.05
C MET A 1 10.93 22.18 14.59
N GLU A 2 10.16 21.21 15.08
CA GLU A 2 10.72 19.90 15.45
C GLU A 2 11.49 19.30 14.26
N PRO A 3 12.68 18.71 14.46
CA PRO A 3 13.52 18.19 13.37
C PRO A 3 12.80 17.19 12.45
N THR A 4 11.76 16.51 12.97
CA THR A 4 10.98 15.50 12.24
C THR A 4 9.70 16.04 11.61
N PHE A 5 9.35 17.33 11.79
CA PHE A 5 8.08 17.87 11.32
C PHE A 5 7.91 17.75 9.80
N VAL A 6 8.93 18.17 9.04
CA VAL A 6 8.93 18.06 7.57
C VAL A 6 8.83 16.59 7.13
N ALA A 7 9.56 15.70 7.81
CA ALA A 7 9.51 14.26 7.52
C ALA A 7 8.09 13.69 7.73
N ARG A 8 7.43 14.05 8.84
CA ARG A 8 6.05 13.62 9.14
C ARG A 8 5.07 14.06 8.06
N ILE A 9 5.21 15.29 7.53
CA ILE A 9 4.38 15.77 6.42
C ILE A 9 4.61 14.93 5.17
N ILE A 10 5.87 14.73 4.76
CA ILE A 10 6.22 13.93 3.57
C ILE A 10 5.68 12.51 3.70
N PHE A 11 5.93 11.83 4.81
CA PHE A 11 5.47 10.46 5.04
C PHE A 11 3.95 10.35 5.15
N SER A 12 3.26 11.41 5.59
CA SER A 12 1.79 11.45 5.57
C SER A 12 1.25 11.50 4.15
N LEU A 13 1.84 12.33 3.29
CA LEU A 13 1.45 12.41 1.88
C LEU A 13 1.67 11.06 1.17
N ILE A 14 2.79 10.40 1.46
CA ILE A 14 3.07 9.06 0.92
C ILE A 14 2.05 8.05 1.45
N ALA A 15 1.76 8.02 2.75
CA ALA A 15 0.77 7.11 3.35
C ALA A 15 -0.62 7.29 2.74
N ILE A 16 -1.04 8.53 2.49
CA ILE A 16 -2.30 8.83 1.80
C ILE A 16 -2.25 8.33 0.36
N ALA A 17 -1.17 8.60 -0.38
CA ALA A 17 -1.03 8.17 -1.76
C ALA A 17 -1.06 6.64 -1.92
N ILE A 18 -0.36 5.89 -1.06
CA ILE A 18 -0.35 4.42 -1.11
C ILE A 18 -1.60 3.77 -0.50
N SER A 19 -2.44 4.54 0.20
CA SER A 19 -3.77 4.10 0.63
C SER A 19 -4.79 4.28 -0.48
N ILE A 20 -4.87 5.49 -1.06
CA ILE A 20 -5.89 5.86 -2.04
C ILE A 20 -5.54 5.34 -3.45
N GLY A 21 -4.27 5.38 -3.83
CA GLY A 21 -3.81 4.96 -5.17
C GLY A 21 -4.27 3.54 -5.54
N PRO A 22 -3.98 2.52 -4.71
CA PRO A 22 -4.45 1.16 -4.94
C PRO A 22 -5.97 1.03 -4.95
N MET A 23 -6.71 1.75 -4.10
CA MET A 23 -8.18 1.74 -4.16
C MET A 23 -8.69 2.20 -5.52
N VAL A 24 -8.15 3.30 -6.05
CA VAL A 24 -8.55 3.82 -7.37
C VAL A 24 -8.16 2.85 -8.49
N ALA A 25 -6.96 2.26 -8.40
CA ALA A 25 -6.46 1.32 -9.40
C ALA A 25 -7.20 -0.02 -9.42
N ASP A 26 -7.64 -0.51 -8.25
CA ASP A 26 -8.09 -1.89 -8.09
C ASP A 26 -9.60 -2.03 -7.84
N PHE A 27 -10.31 -1.01 -7.34
CA PHE A 27 -11.76 -1.08 -7.09
C PHE A 27 -12.58 -0.77 -8.34
N ASN A 28 -12.42 -1.61 -9.37
CA ASN A 28 -13.11 -1.47 -10.63
C ASN A 28 -13.26 -2.81 -11.38
N LYS A 29 -13.89 -2.73 -12.57
CA LYS A 29 -14.23 -3.87 -13.43
C LYS A 29 -13.03 -4.59 -14.08
N THR A 30 -11.82 -4.03 -14.00
CA THR A 30 -10.61 -4.70 -14.50
C THR A 30 -9.87 -5.47 -13.40
N HIS A 31 -10.24 -5.27 -12.13
CA HIS A 31 -9.61 -5.92 -10.97
C HIS A 31 -10.65 -6.49 -9.99
N ALA A 32 -11.01 -5.77 -8.92
CA ALA A 32 -11.88 -6.28 -7.84
C ALA A 32 -13.22 -6.86 -8.30
N THR A 33 -13.77 -6.36 -9.41
CA THR A 33 -15.01 -6.88 -10.01
C THR A 33 -14.81 -7.48 -11.41
N ASN A 34 -13.59 -7.86 -11.77
CA ASN A 34 -13.29 -8.48 -13.05
C ASN A 34 -14.02 -9.83 -13.22
N PRO A 35 -14.86 -10.00 -14.25
CA PRO A 35 -15.59 -11.24 -14.47
C PRO A 35 -14.70 -12.40 -14.94
N LEU A 36 -13.50 -12.13 -15.47
CA LEU A 36 -12.56 -13.15 -15.92
C LEU A 36 -11.70 -13.71 -14.78
N TRP A 37 -11.58 -12.97 -13.68
CA TRP A 37 -10.82 -13.41 -12.51
C TRP A 37 -11.59 -14.45 -11.71
N THR A 38 -10.88 -15.47 -11.24
CA THR A 38 -11.45 -16.40 -10.27
C THR A 38 -11.90 -15.64 -9.02
N PRO A 39 -12.96 -16.10 -8.32
CA PRO A 39 -13.44 -15.42 -7.11
C PRO A 39 -12.33 -15.19 -6.06
N HIS A 40 -11.36 -16.10 -5.97
CA HIS A 40 -10.26 -16.00 -5.02
C HIS A 40 -9.28 -14.87 -5.35
N ALA A 41 -8.94 -14.66 -6.64
CA ALA A 41 -8.08 -13.54 -7.03
C ALA A 41 -8.71 -12.18 -6.68
N ARG A 42 -10.03 -12.03 -6.88
CA ARG A 42 -10.78 -10.85 -6.46
C ARG A 42 -10.78 -10.65 -4.94
N PHE A 43 -10.91 -11.73 -4.17
CA PHE A 43 -10.77 -11.67 -2.71
C PHE A 43 -9.38 -11.14 -2.31
N HIS A 44 -8.30 -11.69 -2.89
CA HIS A 44 -6.94 -11.29 -2.57
C HIS A 44 -6.65 -9.82 -2.90
N VAL A 45 -7.10 -9.31 -4.05
CA VAL A 45 -6.87 -7.88 -4.38
C VAL A 45 -7.63 -6.95 -3.42
N VAL A 46 -8.88 -7.26 -3.09
CA VAL A 46 -9.66 -6.43 -2.16
C VAL A 46 -9.05 -6.50 -0.76
N TRP A 47 -8.66 -7.69 -0.31
CA TRP A 47 -7.96 -7.87 0.96
C TRP A 47 -6.66 -7.08 1.02
N GLN A 48 -5.82 -7.17 -0.02
CA GLN A 48 -4.56 -6.43 -0.13
C GLN A 48 -4.77 -4.92 -0.01
N VAL A 49 -5.71 -4.36 -0.78
CA VAL A 49 -5.99 -2.92 -0.80
C VAL A 49 -6.49 -2.44 0.57
N LEU A 50 -7.42 -3.17 1.19
CA LEU A 50 -7.95 -2.81 2.52
C LEU A 50 -6.90 -2.95 3.61
N THR A 51 -6.05 -3.98 3.56
CA THR A 51 -4.93 -4.13 4.48
C THR A 51 -3.96 -2.95 4.36
N GLN A 52 -3.59 -2.55 3.15
CA GLN A 52 -2.69 -1.41 2.96
C GLN A 52 -3.31 -0.09 3.45
N ALA A 53 -4.61 0.10 3.23
CA ALA A 53 -5.34 1.24 3.77
C ALA A 53 -5.30 1.26 5.30
N GLY A 54 -5.51 0.10 5.94
CA GLY A 54 -5.38 -0.08 7.38
C GLY A 54 -3.99 0.26 7.92
N VAL A 55 -2.93 -0.26 7.27
CA VAL A 55 -1.54 0.05 7.64
C VAL A 55 -1.25 1.54 7.49
N SER A 56 -1.80 2.19 6.45
CA SER A 56 -1.63 3.63 6.23
C SER A 56 -2.32 4.48 7.32
N MET A 57 -3.47 4.03 7.84
CA MET A 57 -4.10 4.67 9.00
C MET A 57 -3.23 4.55 10.26
N ILE A 58 -2.59 3.40 10.48
CA ILE A 58 -1.64 3.19 11.59
C ILE A 58 -0.43 4.12 11.44
N ILE A 59 0.12 4.23 10.24
CA ILE A 59 1.23 5.15 9.92
C ILE A 59 0.84 6.59 10.28
N LEU A 60 -0.31 7.08 9.81
CA LEU A 60 -0.77 8.44 10.13
C LEU A 60 -0.98 8.65 11.63
N THR A 61 -1.47 7.62 12.32
CA THR A 61 -1.64 7.62 13.78
C THR A 61 -0.30 7.76 14.49
N LEU A 62 0.70 6.95 14.13
CA LEU A 62 2.06 7.02 14.69
C LEU A 62 2.72 8.37 14.40
N LEU A 63 2.48 8.93 13.21
CA LEU A 63 3.04 10.21 12.81
C LEU A 63 2.39 11.38 13.53
N TRP A 64 1.13 11.33 14.00
CA TRP A 64 0.44 12.53 14.49
C TRP A 64 -0.08 12.47 15.92
N LEU A 65 -0.34 11.28 16.47
CA LEU A 65 -0.76 11.20 17.86
C LEU A 65 0.41 11.44 18.82
N PRO A 66 0.18 12.13 19.95
CA PRO A 66 1.20 12.34 20.97
C PRO A 66 1.78 11.01 21.48
N ALA A 67 3.10 10.95 21.60
CA ALA A 67 3.84 9.82 22.14
C ALA A 67 4.93 10.30 23.08
N ALA A 68 5.29 9.47 24.07
CA ALA A 68 6.42 9.75 24.95
C ALA A 68 7.76 9.82 24.17
N ASP A 69 7.89 9.02 23.12
CA ASP A 69 9.01 9.04 22.17
C ASP A 69 8.50 9.12 20.72
N GLN A 70 8.36 10.36 20.24
CA GLN A 70 7.89 10.64 18.88
C GLN A 70 8.88 10.20 17.80
N ILE A 71 10.18 10.12 18.13
CA ILE A 71 11.22 9.71 17.18
C ILE A 71 11.04 8.23 16.84
N THR A 72 10.88 7.38 17.86
CA THR A 72 10.62 5.94 17.66
C THR A 72 9.33 5.70 16.87
N HIS A 73 8.24 6.41 17.19
CA HIS A 73 7.00 6.31 16.40
C HIS A 73 7.19 6.69 14.93
N THR A 74 7.96 7.76 14.67
CA THR A 74 8.28 8.19 13.30
C THR A 74 9.07 7.11 12.56
N TRP A 75 10.05 6.48 13.21
CA TRP A 75 10.81 5.38 12.59
C TRP A 75 9.96 4.14 12.32
N ILE A 76 9.07 3.76 13.23
CA ILE A 76 8.14 2.64 13.00
C ILE A 76 7.24 2.95 11.80
N ALA A 77 6.68 4.16 11.71
CA ALA A 77 5.88 4.61 10.58
C ALA A 77 6.65 4.52 9.26
N VAL A 78 7.93 4.94 9.25
CA VAL A 78 8.81 4.82 8.08
C VAL A 78 9.06 3.37 7.70
N CYS A 79 9.37 2.50 8.67
CA CYS A 79 9.55 1.07 8.39
C CYS A 79 8.31 0.43 7.77
N LEU A 80 7.12 0.73 8.29
CA LEU A 80 5.85 0.23 7.74
C LEU A 80 5.61 0.71 6.30
N LEU A 81 5.95 1.96 5.98
CA LEU A 81 5.91 2.47 4.60
C LEU A 81 6.85 1.69 3.67
N TYR A 82 8.08 1.43 4.11
CA TYR A 82 9.06 0.69 3.31
C TYR A 82 8.69 -0.78 3.14
N VAL A 83 8.02 -1.42 4.10
CA VAL A 83 7.53 -2.81 3.96
C VAL A 83 6.64 -2.94 2.71
N TRP A 84 5.75 -1.98 2.47
CA TRP A 84 4.90 -2.00 1.27
C TRP A 84 5.73 -1.92 -0.02
N PHE A 85 6.67 -0.96 -0.08
CA PHE A 85 7.56 -0.80 -1.23
C PHE A 85 8.40 -2.05 -1.51
N ILE A 86 9.02 -2.59 -0.47
CA ILE A 86 9.84 -3.80 -0.56
C ILE A 86 8.99 -4.99 -1.01
N ALA A 87 7.79 -5.16 -0.44
CA ALA A 87 6.89 -6.25 -0.81
C ALA A 87 6.45 -6.17 -2.28
N PHE A 88 6.14 -4.98 -2.79
CA PHE A 88 5.80 -4.79 -4.20
C PHE A 88 6.97 -5.17 -5.12
N TYR A 89 8.15 -4.61 -4.89
CA TYR A 89 9.31 -4.87 -5.75
C TYR A 89 9.85 -6.30 -5.61
N ALA A 90 9.74 -6.91 -4.43
CA ALA A 90 10.05 -8.31 -4.22
C ALA A 90 9.08 -9.22 -5.01
N THR A 91 7.78 -8.93 -4.96
CA THR A 91 6.76 -9.63 -5.76
C THR A 91 7.02 -9.48 -7.26
N LEU A 92 7.36 -8.26 -7.71
CA LEU A 92 7.70 -7.99 -9.10
C LEU A 92 8.95 -8.76 -9.54
N ALA A 93 10.00 -8.75 -8.74
CA ALA A 93 11.26 -9.43 -9.04
C ALA A 93 11.12 -10.97 -9.02
N SER A 94 10.21 -11.50 -8.20
CA SER A 94 9.95 -12.94 -8.07
C SER A 94 8.74 -13.43 -8.88
N MET A 95 8.13 -12.56 -9.69
CA MET A 95 6.86 -12.81 -10.38
C MET A 95 6.84 -14.11 -11.19
N SER A 96 7.95 -14.46 -11.83
CA SER A 96 8.06 -15.67 -12.64
C SER A 96 8.00 -16.97 -11.83
N LEU A 97 8.26 -16.94 -10.52
CA LEU A 97 8.23 -18.13 -9.67
C LEU A 97 6.81 -18.68 -9.44
N PHE A 98 5.80 -17.87 -9.69
CA PHE A 98 4.39 -18.21 -9.50
C PHE A 98 3.53 -17.83 -10.72
N GLU A 99 4.16 -17.76 -11.90
CA GLU A 99 3.49 -17.43 -13.17
C GLU A 99 2.68 -16.12 -13.11
N GLY A 100 3.16 -15.14 -12.34
CA GLY A 100 2.48 -13.86 -12.14
C GLY A 100 2.51 -12.95 -13.37
N SER A 101 1.61 -11.95 -13.38
CA SER A 101 1.54 -10.92 -14.41
C SER A 101 1.09 -9.58 -13.80
N LEU A 102 1.61 -8.46 -14.33
CA LEU A 102 1.16 -7.11 -13.97
C LEU A 102 -0.18 -6.71 -14.60
N LYS A 103 -0.65 -7.46 -15.59
CA LYS A 103 -1.90 -7.18 -16.30
C LYS A 103 -2.61 -8.46 -16.68
N ASP A 104 -3.93 -8.37 -16.78
CA ASP A 104 -4.74 -9.40 -17.40
C ASP A 104 -5.11 -9.02 -18.85
N VAL A 105 -5.68 -9.95 -19.61
CA VAL A 105 -6.12 -9.80 -21.00
C VAL A 105 -7.10 -8.63 -21.18
N ASN A 106 -7.93 -8.35 -20.18
CA ASN A 106 -8.85 -7.22 -20.12
C ASN A 106 -8.42 -6.16 -19.08
N GLY A 107 -7.18 -6.23 -18.62
CA GLY A 107 -6.59 -5.30 -17.67
C GLY A 107 -6.19 -3.96 -18.29
N ILE A 108 -5.82 -3.01 -17.43
CA ILE A 108 -5.24 -1.74 -17.86
C ILE A 108 -3.87 -2.03 -18.50
N LYS A 109 -3.62 -1.47 -19.69
CA LYS A 109 -2.32 -1.62 -20.35
C LYS A 109 -1.29 -0.74 -19.61
N PRO A 110 -0.07 -1.26 -19.35
CA PRO A 110 1.02 -0.47 -18.81
C PRO A 110 1.45 0.64 -19.77
#